data_AF-J9ANK4-F1
#
_entry.id   AF-J9ANK4-F1
#
_cell.length_a   1.000
_cell.length_b   1.000
_cell.length_c   1.000
_cell.angle_alpha   90.00
_cell.angle_beta   90.00
_cell.angle_gamma   90.00
#
_symmetry.space_group_name_H-M   'P 1'
#
loop_
_entity.id
_entity.type
_entity.pdbx_description
1 polymer ?
#
loop_
_entity_poly.entity_id
_entity_poly.type
_entity_poly.pdbx_seq_one_letter_code
_entity_poly.pdbx_strand_id
1 'polypeptide(L)'
;MEVFRCRMMLHARRLWISPHFMKGHSKWDNIKDTKLAAMVNKTKTAEQLMAKMKRIVRTGGPDLKFNKDLVQLQLEYRNANFPDETFQRALKNVQLQPVKTAKITLLGPSGSVFIIESEGLSQKKTARVSYNICI
;
A
#
# COMPACT_ATOMS: atom_id res chain seq x y z
N MET A 1 -57.47 -14.85 -29.03
CA MET A 1 -56.19 -14.90 -28.30
C MET A 1 -55.20 -14.03 -29.05
N GLU A 2 -54.78 -12.91 -28.48
CA GLU A 2 -53.41 -12.39 -28.55
C GLU A 2 -53.36 -11.12 -27.72
N VAL A 3 -52.69 -11.22 -26.58
CA VAL A 3 -52.55 -10.15 -25.60
C VAL A 3 -51.30 -9.38 -26.00
N PHE A 4 -51.46 -8.19 -26.57
CA PHE A 4 -50.35 -7.29 -26.86
C PHE A 4 -49.67 -6.90 -25.55
N ARG A 5 -48.59 -7.60 -25.19
CA ARG A 5 -47.66 -7.17 -24.13
C ARG A 5 -46.94 -5.93 -24.63
N CYS A 6 -47.37 -4.77 -24.15
CA CYS A 6 -46.62 -3.54 -24.22
C CYS A 6 -45.32 -3.73 -23.42
N ARG A 7 -44.24 -4.05 -24.12
CA ARG A 7 -42.90 -4.18 -23.56
C ARG A 7 -42.41 -2.77 -23.25
N MET A 8 -42.64 -2.29 -22.03
CA MET A 8 -42.02 -1.05 -21.57
C MET A 8 -40.50 -1.21 -21.67
N MET A 9 -39.91 -0.60 -22.71
CA MET A 9 -38.49 -0.30 -22.71
C MET A 9 -38.28 0.77 -21.64
N LEU A 10 -37.95 0.34 -20.41
CA LEU A 10 -37.30 1.20 -19.45
C LEU A 10 -35.96 1.61 -20.05
N HIS A 11 -35.95 2.75 -20.76
CA HIS A 11 -34.74 3.47 -21.08
C HIS A 11 -34.14 3.93 -19.75
N ALA A 12 -33.30 3.08 -19.17
CA ALA A 12 -32.48 3.44 -18.03
C ALA A 12 -31.57 4.59 -18.47
N ARG A 13 -32.01 5.83 -18.21
CA ARG A 13 -31.18 7.01 -18.36
C ARG A 13 -29.93 6.76 -17.53
N ARG A 14 -28.80 6.55 -18.20
CA ARG A 14 -27.48 6.46 -17.59
C ARG A 14 -27.20 7.83 -16.97
N LEU A 15 -27.62 8.02 -15.72
CA LEU A 15 -27.34 9.23 -14.95
C LEU A 15 -25.84 9.27 -14.74
N TRP A 16 -25.17 10.17 -15.46
CA TRP A 16 -23.78 10.50 -15.24
C TRP A 16 -23.69 11.28 -13.93
N ILE A 17 -23.61 10.57 -12.81
CA ILE A 17 -23.31 11.17 -11.51
C ILE A 17 -21.82 11.49 -11.54
N SER A 18 -21.48 12.72 -11.93
CA SER A 18 -20.11 13.21 -11.83
C SER A 18 -19.71 13.23 -10.34
N PRO A 19 -18.58 12.63 -9.95
CA PRO A 19 -18.08 12.67 -8.56
C PRO A 19 -17.89 14.10 -8.02
N HIS A 20 -17.84 15.08 -8.92
CA HIS A 20 -17.70 16.49 -8.57
C HIS A 20 -18.85 17.03 -7.70
N PHE A 21 -20.05 16.44 -7.79
CA PHE A 21 -21.22 16.82 -6.99
C PHE A 21 -21.26 16.20 -5.58
N MET A 22 -20.28 15.38 -5.20
CA MET A 22 -20.24 14.72 -3.88
C MET A 22 -19.39 15.47 -2.84
N LYS A 23 -19.07 16.75 -3.04
CA LYS A 23 -18.47 17.57 -1.98
C LYS A 23 -19.57 18.07 -1.05
N GLY A 24 -19.48 17.74 0.24
CA GLY A 24 -20.51 18.03 1.23
C GLY A 24 -20.71 19.53 1.51
N HIS A 25 -21.74 19.86 2.29
CA HIS A 25 -22.19 21.24 2.55
C HIS A 25 -21.24 22.08 3.43
N SER A 26 -20.33 21.45 4.18
CA SER A 26 -19.41 22.15 5.08
C SER A 26 -18.05 22.36 4.43
N LYS A 27 -17.63 23.62 4.29
CA LYS A 27 -16.29 23.99 3.86
C LYS A 27 -15.22 23.34 4.74
N TRP A 28 -15.47 23.25 6.05
CA TRP A 28 -14.54 22.66 7.00
C TRP A 28 -14.35 21.16 6.76
N ASP A 29 -15.44 20.43 6.54
CA ASP A 29 -15.37 18.98 6.31
C ASP A 29 -14.63 18.67 5.01
N ASN A 30 -14.91 19.43 3.93
CA ASN A 30 -14.18 19.28 2.67
C ASN A 30 -12.67 19.57 2.81
N ILE A 31 -12.30 20.60 3.59
CA ILE A 31 -10.88 20.92 3.87
C ILE A 31 -10.24 19.79 4.68
N LYS A 32 -10.95 19.28 5.69
CA LYS A 32 -10.49 18.17 6.52
C LYS A 32 -10.25 16.93 5.69
N ASP A 33 -11.22 16.52 4.88
CA ASP A 33 -11.11 15.32 4.03
C ASP A 33 -9.96 15.43 3.03
N THR A 34 -9.80 16.60 2.41
CA THR A 34 -8.69 16.86 1.49
C THR A 34 -7.33 16.74 2.19
N LYS A 35 -7.20 17.31 3.40
CA LYS A 35 -5.97 17.23 4.20
C LYS A 35 -5.71 15.80 4.68
N LEU A 36 -6.75 15.07 5.08
CA LEU A 36 -6.64 13.67 5.50
C LEU A 36 -6.19 12.79 4.34
N ALA A 37 -6.77 12.94 3.15
CA ALA A 37 -6.34 12.20 1.97
C ALA A 37 -4.87 12.48 1.62
N ALA A 38 -4.45 13.74 1.68
CA ALA A 38 -3.05 14.12 1.47
C ALA A 38 -2.11 13.53 2.54
N MET A 39 -2.54 13.52 3.81
CA MET A 39 -1.79 12.92 4.91
C MET A 39 -1.65 11.40 4.74
N VAL A 40 -2.73 10.69 4.41
CA VAL A 40 -2.71 9.25 4.13
C VAL A 40 -1.73 8.91 3.01
N ASN A 41 -1.71 9.70 1.93
CA ASN A 41 -0.78 9.49 0.84
C ASN A 41 0.68 9.70 1.28
N LYS A 42 0.97 10.73 2.08
CA LYS A 42 2.30 10.96 2.65
C LYS A 42 2.74 9.85 3.62
N THR A 43 1.82 9.30 4.41
CA THR A 43 2.10 8.18 5.30
C THR A 43 2.43 6.92 4.49
N LYS A 44 1.65 6.62 3.44
CA LYS A 44 1.91 5.48 2.55
C LYS A 44 3.27 5.59 1.85
N THR A 45 3.67 6.76 1.37
CA THR A 45 4.99 6.94 0.76
C THR A 45 6.11 6.76 1.78
N ALA A 46 5.94 7.24 3.02
CA ALA A 46 6.89 6.99 4.10
C ALA A 46 7.06 5.50 4.39
N GLU A 47 5.96 4.76 4.49
CA GLU A 47 5.97 3.31 4.73
C GLU A 47 6.68 2.54 3.60
N GLN A 48 6.43 2.92 2.34
CA GLN A 48 7.10 2.33 1.18
C GLN A 48 8.62 2.58 1.19
N LEU A 49 9.05 3.80 1.51
CA LEU A 49 10.46 4.15 1.63
C LEU A 49 11.14 3.39 2.77
N MET A 50 10.47 3.24 3.92
CA MET A 50 10.98 2.45 5.05
C MET A 50 11.12 0.96 4.68
N ALA A 51 10.14 0.40 3.97
CA ALA A 51 10.20 -0.97 3.49
C ALA A 51 11.32 -1.18 2.46
N LYS A 52 11.55 -0.20 1.58
CA LYS A 52 12.68 -0.19 0.64
C LYS A 52 14.02 -0.13 1.38
N MET A 53 14.14 0.70 2.42
CA MET A 53 15.35 0.75 3.26
C MET A 53 15.68 -0.60 3.89
N LYS A 54 14.69 -1.29 4.47
CA LYS A 54 14.88 -2.61 5.06
C LYS A 54 15.45 -3.62 4.07
N ARG A 55 14.94 -3.64 2.85
CA ARG A 55 15.42 -4.54 1.78
C ARG A 55 16.85 -4.22 1.38
N ILE A 56 17.19 -2.94 1.20
CA ILE A 56 18.53 -2.51 0.81
C ILE A 56 19.58 -2.81 1.90
N VAL A 57 19.26 -2.52 3.17
CA VAL A 57 20.16 -2.82 4.29
C VAL A 57 20.39 -4.32 4.41
N ARG A 58 19.38 -5.14 4.10
CA ARG A 58 19.50 -6.60 4.10
C ARG A 58 20.44 -7.12 3.00
N THR A 59 20.41 -6.53 1.81
CA THR A 59 21.24 -6.99 0.68
C THR A 59 22.68 -6.48 0.76
N GLY A 60 22.87 -5.21 1.11
CA GLY A 60 24.17 -4.53 1.02
C GLY A 60 24.74 -4.00 2.33
N GLY A 61 24.12 -4.35 3.47
CA GLY A 61 24.54 -3.87 4.79
C GLY A 61 24.13 -2.41 5.06
N PRO A 62 24.36 -1.92 6.29
CA PRO A 62 23.90 -0.60 6.75
C PRO A 62 24.83 0.57 6.37
N ASP A 63 25.95 0.31 5.69
CA ASP A 63 26.98 1.32 5.43
C ASP A 63 26.73 2.13 4.15
N LEU A 64 26.60 3.46 4.30
CA LEU A 64 26.37 4.38 3.18
C LEU A 64 27.54 4.45 2.18
N LYS A 65 28.77 4.15 2.61
CA LYS A 65 29.95 4.21 1.74
C LYS A 65 30.02 3.05 0.75
N PHE A 66 29.54 1.87 1.14
CA PHE A 66 29.63 0.67 0.33
C PHE A 66 28.36 0.43 -0.49
N ASN A 67 27.21 0.95 -0.03
CA ASN A 67 25.92 0.69 -0.65
C ASN A 67 25.39 1.91 -1.44
N LYS A 68 25.51 1.85 -2.77
CA LYS A 68 24.99 2.89 -3.68
C LYS A 68 23.47 3.05 -3.59
N ASP A 69 22.75 1.97 -3.31
CA ASP A 69 21.28 1.99 -3.22
C ASP A 69 20.81 2.75 -1.97
N LEU A 70 21.58 2.71 -0.86
CA LEU A 70 21.28 3.52 0.33
C LEU A 70 21.44 5.01 0.06
N VAL A 71 22.45 5.39 -0.73
CA VAL A 71 22.67 6.79 -1.13
C VAL A 71 21.52 7.28 -2.01
N GLN A 72 21.06 6.45 -2.96
CA GLN A 72 19.89 6.76 -3.77
C GLN A 72 18.64 6.90 -2.90
N LEU A 73 18.44 6.01 -1.93
CA LEU A 73 17.31 6.07 -1.02
C LEU A 73 17.34 7.35 -0.16
N GLN A 74 18.52 7.80 0.29
CA GLN A 74 18.66 9.06 1.01
C GLN A 74 18.20 10.26 0.15
N LEU A 75 18.54 10.25 -1.14
CA LEU A 75 18.08 11.27 -2.08
C LEU A 75 16.55 11.21 -2.28
N GLU A 76 15.95 10.02 -2.36
CA GLU A 76 14.50 9.85 -2.41
C GLU A 76 13.80 10.39 -1.16
N TYR A 77 14.37 10.17 0.04
CA TYR A 77 13.86 10.72 1.30
C TYR A 77 13.86 12.25 1.29
N ARG A 78 14.94 12.86 0.80
CA ARG A 78 15.04 14.32 0.66
C ARG A 78 14.05 14.88 -0.36
N ASN A 79 13.89 14.21 -1.50
CA ASN A 79 12.90 14.59 -2.52
C ASN A 79 11.46 14.50 -1.99
N ALA A 80 11.19 13.56 -1.08
CA ALA A 80 9.90 13.44 -0.40
C ALA A 80 9.70 14.43 0.77
N ASN A 81 10.66 15.33 1.03
CA ASN A 81 10.67 16.32 2.11
C ASN A 81 10.67 15.72 3.52
N PHE A 82 11.29 14.56 3.72
CA PHE A 82 11.54 14.01 5.05
C PHE A 82 12.85 14.56 5.64
N PRO A 83 12.91 14.82 6.96
CA PRO A 83 14.13 15.32 7.60
C PRO A 83 15.20 14.22 7.72
N ASP A 84 16.47 14.58 7.60
CA ASP A 84 17.60 13.64 7.65
C ASP A 84 17.65 12.85 8.99
N GLU A 85 17.17 13.43 10.09
CA GLU A 85 17.05 12.71 11.37
C GLU A 85 16.16 11.48 11.29
N THR A 86 15.07 11.53 10.52
CA THR A 86 14.13 10.40 10.40
C THR A 86 14.78 9.25 9.64
N PHE A 87 15.59 9.55 8.63
CA PHE A 87 16.37 8.57 7.90
C PHE A 87 17.38 7.88 8.82
N GLN A 88 18.15 8.64 9.60
CA GLN A 88 19.12 8.08 10.55
C GLN A 88 18.46 7.23 11.64
N ARG A 89 17.33 7.68 12.20
CA ARG A 89 16.55 6.90 13.19
C ARG A 89 16.07 5.58 12.59
N ALA A 90 15.53 5.62 11.37
CA ALA A 90 15.06 4.43 10.70
C ALA A 90 16.22 3.46 10.37
N LEU A 91 17.39 3.95 9.94
CA LEU A 91 18.57 3.12 9.73
C LEU A 91 19.02 2.39 11.01
N LYS A 92 19.07 3.10 12.15
CA LYS A 92 19.38 2.49 13.46
C LYS A 92 18.36 1.42 13.85
N ASN A 93 17.07 1.69 13.64
CA ASN A 93 16.01 0.72 13.95
C ASN A 93 16.13 -0.58 13.13
N VAL A 94 16.51 -0.47 11.85
CA VAL A 94 16.71 -1.65 10.98
C VAL A 94 17.90 -2.48 11.43
N GLN A 95 18.97 -1.87 11.92
CA GLN A 95 20.13 -2.59 12.47
C GLN A 95 19.78 -3.39 13.74
N LEU A 96 18.92 -2.83 14.60
CA LEU A 96 18.54 -3.45 15.87
C LEU A 96 17.59 -4.65 15.69
N GLN A 97 16.75 -4.64 14.66
CA GLN A 97 15.72 -5.66 14.47
C GLN A 97 15.95 -6.51 13.22
N PRO A 98 16.56 -7.71 13.35
CA PRO A 98 16.68 -8.62 12.23
C PRO A 98 15.29 -9.08 11.76
N VAL A 99 15.03 -8.90 10.47
CA VAL A 99 13.74 -9.19 9.85
C VAL A 99 13.57 -10.70 9.66
N LYS A 100 12.55 -11.27 10.30
CA LYS A 100 12.15 -12.67 10.10
C LYS A 100 11.55 -12.83 8.71
N THR A 101 12.00 -13.81 7.95
CA THR A 101 11.43 -14.14 6.63
C THR A 101 10.59 -15.39 6.77
N ALA A 102 9.34 -15.35 6.31
CA ALA A 102 8.47 -16.52 6.23
C ALA A 102 8.02 -16.73 4.78
N LYS A 103 8.28 -17.92 4.24
CA LYS A 103 7.84 -18.36 2.92
C LYS A 103 6.68 -19.32 3.07
N ILE A 104 5.62 -19.12 2.30
CA ILE A 104 4.43 -19.98 2.30
C ILE A 104 4.01 -20.20 0.84
N THR A 105 3.65 -21.43 0.53
CA THR A 105 3.07 -21.78 -0.78
C THR A 105 1.58 -22.01 -0.59
N LEU A 106 0.75 -21.35 -1.39
CA LEU A 106 -0.69 -21.49 -1.38
C LEU A 106 -1.22 -21.91 -2.75
N LEU A 107 -2.30 -22.65 -2.72
CA LEU A 107 -3.08 -23.00 -3.91
C LEU A 107 -4.25 -22.04 -4.01
N GLY A 108 -4.38 -21.38 -5.15
CA GLY A 108 -5.47 -20.50 -5.49
C GLY A 108 -6.60 -21.20 -6.25
N PRO A 109 -7.68 -20.47 -6.55
CA PRO A 109 -8.75 -20.97 -7.40
C PRO A 109 -8.20 -21.36 -8.78
N SER A 110 -8.79 -22.39 -9.39
CA SER A 110 -8.39 -22.94 -10.70
C SER A 110 -6.96 -23.54 -10.76
N GLY A 111 -6.37 -23.91 -9.62
CA GLY A 111 -5.06 -24.59 -9.56
C GLY A 111 -3.86 -23.65 -9.72
N SER A 112 -4.06 -22.34 -9.56
CA SER A 112 -2.96 -21.36 -9.52
C SER A 112 -2.09 -21.55 -8.27
N VAL A 113 -0.78 -21.34 -8.39
CA VAL A 113 0.17 -21.49 -7.25
C VAL A 113 0.74 -20.12 -6.89
N PHE A 114 0.59 -19.74 -5.62
CA PHE A 114 1.15 -18.50 -5.07
C PHE A 114 2.29 -18.82 -4.12
N ILE A 115 3.45 -18.21 -4.36
CA ILE A 115 4.60 -18.25 -3.45
C ILE A 115 4.66 -16.90 -2.76
N ILE A 116 4.33 -16.87 -1.48
CA ILE A 116 4.28 -15.65 -0.69
C ILE A 116 5.53 -15.59 0.18
N GLU A 117 6.35 -14.58 -0.10
CA GLU A 117 7.46 -14.20 0.77
C GLU A 117 7.02 -13.02 1.62
N SER A 118 7.06 -13.21 2.94
CA SER A 118 6.69 -12.17 3.90
C SER A 118 7.86 -11.79 4.78
N GLU A 119 7.97 -10.49 5.05
CA GLU A 119 9.00 -9.89 5.89
C GLU A 119 8.37 -9.43 7.22
N GLY A 120 8.98 -9.82 8.35
CA GLY A 120 8.63 -9.36 9.69
C GLY A 120 7.48 -10.10 10.39
N LEU A 121 6.74 -10.96 9.69
CA LEU A 121 5.66 -11.76 10.26
C LEU A 121 6.12 -13.19 10.56
N SER A 122 5.57 -13.77 11.64
CA SER A 122 5.70 -15.21 11.91
C SER A 122 4.91 -16.00 10.88
N GLN A 123 5.42 -17.18 10.50
CA GLN A 123 4.78 -18.08 9.54
C GLN A 123 3.30 -18.34 9.85
N LYS A 124 2.93 -18.48 11.14
CA LYS A 124 1.53 -18.68 11.55
C LYS A 124 0.64 -17.48 11.22
N LYS A 125 1.16 -16.27 11.41
CA LYS A 125 0.42 -15.02 11.16
C LYS A 125 0.33 -14.75 9.66
N THR A 126 1.41 -14.99 8.91
CA THR A 126 1.40 -14.91 7.44
C THR A 126 0.39 -15.89 6.86
N ALA A 127 0.39 -17.16 7.30
CA ALA A 127 -0.56 -18.15 6.83
C ALA A 127 -2.01 -17.67 7.00
N ARG A 128 -2.37 -17.21 8.21
CA ARG A 128 -3.71 -16.70 8.52
C ARG A 128 -4.12 -15.51 7.65
N VAL A 129 -3.22 -14.55 7.43
CA VAL A 129 -3.51 -13.39 6.57
C VAL A 129 -3.70 -13.83 5.12
N SER A 130 -2.84 -14.71 4.62
CA SER A 130 -2.91 -15.18 3.24
C SER A 130 -4.17 -16.02 2.98
N TYR A 131 -4.61 -16.84 3.94
CA TYR A 131 -5.90 -17.54 3.82
C TYR A 131 -7.09 -16.58 3.72
N ASN A 132 -7.12 -15.49 4.50
CA ASN A 132 -8.19 -14.50 4.44
C ASN A 132 -8.24 -13.69 3.12
N ILE A 133 -7.15 -13.67 2.35
CA ILE A 133 -7.06 -12.93 1.08
C ILE A 133 -7.44 -13.83 -0.10
N CYS A 134 -7.11 -15.12 -0.01
CA CYS A 134 -7.36 -16.08 -1.09
C CYS A 134 -8.76 -16.70 -1.08
N ILE A 135 -9.51 -16.57 0.02
CA ILE A 135 -10.94 -16.92 0.14
C ILE A 135 -11.77 -15.68 -0.18
#